data_AF-A0A1I2ELR9-F1
#
_entry.id   AF-A0A1I2ELR9-F1
#
_cell.length_a   1.000
_cell.length_b   1.000
_cell.length_c   1.000
_cell.angle_alpha   90.00
_cell.angle_beta   90.00
_cell.angle_gamma   90.00
#
_symmetry.space_group_name_H-M   'P 1'
#
loop_
_entity.id
_entity.type
_entity.pdbx_description
1 polymer ?
#
loop_
_entity_poly.entity_id
_entity_poly.type
_entity_poly.pdbx_seq_one_letter_code
_entity_poly.pdbx_strand_id
1 'polypeptide(L)'
;MPAGRHVLERLAGAPLVPARPLGHAPSAMLYKTGGFCLRTRPEWRFDDDERGRASLREHVRRTARLGPLLPADTTVALALGDGDGDHVLWHIVPDLPALGAELRRAPGAERPRHLVRLASAYAAALRLAAREGLGLELDAHAFAEQDGPVYLGDRLGEPEPAPALLSALLRPLAGSSSAWLDALEQALPAALTRADVAALGLDRALVDAGAAPEARLRAILDRCP
;
A
#
# COMPACT_ATOMS: atom_id res chain seq x y z
N MET A 1 -30.94 -7.46 -4.61
CA MET A 1 -30.02 -6.40 -5.08
C MET A 1 -28.98 -6.22 -4.00
N PRO A 2 -27.66 -6.30 -4.28
CA PRO A 2 -26.66 -6.30 -3.22
C PRO A 2 -26.67 -4.98 -2.47
N ALA A 3 -26.74 -5.01 -1.14
CA ALA A 3 -26.93 -3.80 -0.34
C ALA A 3 -25.73 -2.83 -0.45
N GLY A 4 -24.50 -3.34 -0.60
CA GLY A 4 -23.32 -2.52 -0.94
C GLY A 4 -23.33 -1.96 -2.37
N ARG A 5 -23.95 -2.67 -3.32
CA ARG A 5 -24.11 -2.23 -4.71
C ARG A 5 -25.10 -1.06 -4.83
N HIS A 6 -26.15 -1.05 -4.01
CA HIS A 6 -27.10 0.06 -3.90
C HIS A 6 -26.51 1.35 -3.31
N VAL A 7 -25.48 1.27 -2.47
CA VAL A 7 -24.78 2.45 -1.93
C VAL A 7 -24.05 3.17 -3.06
N LEU A 8 -23.45 2.43 -3.99
CA LEU A 8 -22.68 3.00 -5.10
C LEU A 8 -23.49 3.32 -6.34
N GLU A 9 -24.48 2.51 -6.69
CA GLU A 9 -25.39 2.85 -7.78
C GLU A 9 -26.11 4.17 -7.44
N ARG A 10 -26.33 4.47 -6.14
CA ARG A 10 -26.76 5.79 -5.67
C ARG A 10 -25.66 6.86 -5.67
N LEU A 11 -24.41 6.54 -5.28
CA LEU A 11 -23.32 7.53 -5.26
C LEU A 11 -22.78 7.91 -6.66
N ALA A 12 -22.79 6.97 -7.60
CA ALA A 12 -22.17 7.12 -8.92
C ALA A 12 -23.16 7.22 -10.08
N GLY A 13 -24.44 6.87 -9.87
CA GLY A 13 -25.47 6.91 -10.94
C GLY A 13 -25.19 5.96 -12.12
N ALA A 14 -24.28 5.00 -11.97
CA ALA A 14 -23.78 4.14 -13.05
C ALA A 14 -23.62 2.68 -12.57
N PRO A 15 -23.77 1.68 -13.47
CA PRO A 15 -23.68 0.26 -13.11
C PRO A 15 -22.25 -0.13 -12.69
N LEU A 16 -22.15 -0.98 -11.67
CA LEU A 16 -20.88 -1.51 -11.19
C LEU A 16 -20.29 -2.55 -12.14
N VAL A 17 -19.00 -2.43 -12.44
CA VAL A 17 -18.24 -3.43 -13.21
C VAL A 17 -17.32 -4.22 -12.26
N PRO A 18 -17.40 -5.56 -12.24
CA PRO A 18 -16.42 -6.38 -11.51
C PRO A 18 -15.01 -6.12 -12.03
N ALA A 19 -14.05 -5.93 -11.12
CA ALA A 19 -12.65 -5.73 -11.44
C ALA A 19 -11.76 -6.82 -10.80
N ARG A 20 -10.60 -7.06 -11.40
CA ARG A 20 -9.60 -7.98 -10.84
C ARG A 20 -8.87 -7.32 -9.65
N PRO A 21 -8.52 -8.09 -8.60
CA PRO A 21 -7.59 -7.67 -7.54
C PRO A 21 -6.36 -6.96 -8.08
N LEU A 22 -5.98 -5.85 -7.44
CA LEU A 22 -4.65 -5.25 -7.62
C LEU A 22 -3.66 -6.09 -6.80
N GLY A 23 -2.62 -6.63 -7.44
CA GLY A 23 -1.53 -7.35 -6.76
C GLY A 23 -1.82 -8.82 -6.43
N HIS A 24 -1.09 -9.37 -5.46
CA HIS A 24 -1.14 -10.77 -5.04
C HIS A 24 -2.22 -11.08 -3.99
N ALA A 25 -3.12 -10.14 -3.67
CA ALA A 25 -4.23 -10.37 -2.75
C ALA A 25 -5.40 -11.07 -3.49
N PRO A 26 -5.51 -12.41 -3.46
CA PRO A 26 -6.40 -13.16 -4.36
C PRO A 26 -7.87 -13.08 -3.95
N SER A 27 -8.17 -12.44 -2.80
CA SER A 27 -9.47 -12.51 -2.12
C SER A 27 -10.23 -11.18 -2.06
N ALA A 28 -9.66 -10.08 -2.58
CA ALA A 28 -10.35 -8.79 -2.59
C ALA A 28 -11.43 -8.75 -3.68
N MET A 29 -12.70 -8.64 -3.30
CA MET A 29 -13.77 -8.36 -4.26
C MET A 29 -13.69 -6.89 -4.65
N LEU A 30 -13.52 -6.62 -5.95
CA LEU A 30 -13.41 -5.26 -6.49
C LEU A 30 -14.56 -4.93 -7.42
N TYR A 31 -15.20 -3.79 -7.17
CA TYR A 31 -16.13 -3.15 -8.11
C TYR A 31 -15.63 -1.76 -8.48
N LYS A 32 -15.80 -1.37 -9.74
CA LYS A 32 -15.41 -0.04 -10.23
C LYS A 32 -16.61 0.73 -10.76
N THR A 33 -16.66 2.03 -10.46
CA THR A 33 -17.60 2.98 -11.07
C THR A 33 -17.15 4.43 -10.84
N GLY A 34 -17.39 5.32 -11.80
CA GLY A 34 -17.24 6.77 -11.59
C GLY A 34 -15.89 7.28 -11.07
N GLY A 35 -14.79 6.57 -11.36
CA GLY A 35 -13.46 6.91 -10.82
C GLY A 35 -13.17 6.41 -9.41
N PHE A 36 -14.01 5.50 -8.88
CA PHE A 36 -13.83 4.87 -7.57
C PHE A 36 -13.77 3.34 -7.69
N CYS A 37 -13.07 2.74 -6.74
CA CYS A 37 -12.99 1.31 -6.49
C CYS A 37 -13.63 0.98 -5.14
N LEU A 38 -14.26 -0.19 -5.10
CA LEU A 38 -14.82 -0.74 -3.88
C LEU A 38 -14.22 -2.06 -3.57
N ARG A 39 -13.77 -2.18 -2.33
CA ARG A 39 -12.98 -3.30 -1.87
C ARG A 39 -13.62 -3.89 -0.65
N THR A 40 -13.74 -5.20 -0.67
CA THR A 40 -14.00 -5.99 0.53
C THR A 40 -13.17 -7.26 0.50
N ARG A 41 -13.11 -7.97 1.64
CA ARG A 41 -12.37 -9.21 1.83
C ARG A 41 -13.23 -10.22 2.60
N PRO A 42 -12.96 -11.54 2.51
CA PRO A 42 -13.68 -12.55 3.27
C PRO A 42 -13.64 -12.28 4.78
N GLU A 43 -12.49 -11.85 5.30
CA GLU A 43 -12.28 -11.48 6.71
C GLU A 43 -13.00 -10.20 7.15
N TRP A 44 -13.64 -9.50 6.22
CA TRP A 44 -14.42 -8.27 6.45
C TRP A 44 -15.92 -8.53 6.40
N ARG A 45 -16.32 -9.79 6.50
CA ARG A 45 -17.70 -10.23 6.66
C ARG A 45 -17.91 -10.66 8.10
N PHE A 46 -19.02 -10.23 8.68
CA PHE A 46 -19.35 -10.45 10.09
C PHE A 46 -20.80 -10.92 10.17
N ASP A 47 -21.03 -11.96 10.97
CA ASP A 47 -22.38 -12.50 11.21
C ASP A 47 -23.18 -11.65 12.22
N ASP A 48 -22.59 -10.57 12.73
CA ASP A 48 -23.13 -9.75 13.81
C ASP A 48 -22.74 -8.26 13.66
N ASP A 49 -23.71 -7.37 13.92
CA ASP A 49 -23.56 -5.92 13.79
C ASP A 49 -22.52 -5.36 14.77
N GLU A 50 -22.46 -5.88 16.00
CA GLU A 50 -21.53 -5.39 17.02
C GLU A 50 -20.08 -5.65 16.61
N ARG A 51 -19.79 -6.87 16.14
CA ARG A 51 -18.48 -7.23 15.57
C ARG A 51 -18.15 -6.38 14.34
N GLY A 52 -19.11 -6.19 13.45
CA GLY A 52 -18.93 -5.33 12.27
C GLY A 52 -18.58 -3.89 12.65
N ARG A 53 -19.29 -3.30 13.63
CA ARG A 53 -19.01 -1.93 14.12
C ARG A 53 -17.68 -1.83 14.84
N ALA A 54 -17.30 -2.84 15.63
CA ALA A 54 -16.00 -2.88 16.27
C ALA A 54 -14.88 -2.91 15.22
N SER A 55 -15.02 -3.74 14.19
CA SER A 55 -14.07 -3.81 13.08
C SER A 55 -14.01 -2.52 12.27
N LEU A 56 -15.15 -1.87 12.00
CA LEU A 56 -15.20 -0.57 11.33
C LEU A 56 -14.42 0.50 12.12
N ARG A 57 -14.65 0.60 13.44
CA ARG A 57 -13.93 1.57 14.29
C ARG A 57 -12.42 1.34 14.26
N GLU A 58 -12.00 0.08 14.32
CA GLU A 58 -10.58 -0.28 14.25
C GLU A 58 -9.98 0.04 12.88
N HIS A 59 -10.67 -0.29 11.79
CA HIS A 59 -10.22 0.02 10.43
C HIS A 59 -10.12 1.52 10.19
N VAL A 60 -11.10 2.31 10.63
CA VAL A 60 -11.04 3.78 10.53
C VAL A 60 -9.84 4.34 11.29
N ARG A 61 -9.59 3.86 12.52
CA ARG A 61 -8.41 4.27 13.31
C ARG A 61 -7.10 3.92 12.63
N ARG A 62 -6.96 2.69 12.11
CA ARG A 62 -5.75 2.27 11.38
C ARG A 62 -5.55 3.04 10.08
N THR A 63 -6.62 3.24 9.33
CA THR A 63 -6.59 3.95 8.05
C THR A 63 -6.24 5.42 8.26
N ALA A 64 -6.73 6.06 9.33
CA ALA A 64 -6.38 7.43 9.67
C ALA A 64 -4.88 7.60 9.98
N ARG A 65 -4.20 6.56 10.50
CA ARG A 65 -2.75 6.58 10.76
C ARG A 65 -1.92 6.64 9.47
N LEU A 66 -2.48 6.34 8.30
CA LEU A 66 -1.78 6.53 7.03
C LEU A 66 -1.44 8.01 6.78
N GLY A 67 -2.20 8.95 7.36
CA GLY A 67 -1.97 10.38 7.19
C GLY A 67 -1.91 10.76 5.70
N PRO A 68 -0.83 11.39 5.22
CA PRO A 68 -0.66 11.74 3.80
C PRO A 68 -0.66 10.54 2.83
N LEU A 69 -0.43 9.31 3.31
CA LEU A 69 -0.49 8.11 2.47
C LEU A 69 -1.93 7.62 2.24
N LEU A 70 -2.94 8.19 2.90
CA LEU A 70 -4.33 7.89 2.66
C LEU A 70 -4.79 8.57 1.35
N PRO A 71 -5.28 7.83 0.33
CA PRO A 71 -5.88 8.47 -0.83
C PRO A 71 -7.01 9.41 -0.41
N ALA A 72 -7.10 10.59 -1.05
CA ALA A 72 -8.19 11.50 -0.74
C ALA A 72 -9.54 10.85 -1.07
N ASP A 73 -10.62 11.34 -0.46
CA ASP A 73 -11.98 10.80 -0.65
C ASP A 73 -12.13 9.30 -0.30
N THR A 74 -11.21 8.75 0.49
CA THR A 74 -11.33 7.40 1.03
C THR A 74 -12.40 7.34 2.12
N THR A 75 -13.35 6.42 1.97
CA THR A 75 -14.39 6.13 2.97
C THR A 75 -14.41 4.66 3.33
N VAL A 76 -14.60 4.35 4.60
CA VAL A 76 -14.84 2.98 5.09
C VAL A 76 -16.27 2.91 5.63
N ALA A 77 -17.05 1.94 5.18
CA ALA A 77 -18.45 1.78 5.55
C ALA A 77 -18.76 0.32 5.92
N LEU A 78 -19.60 0.14 6.93
CA LEU A 78 -20.23 -1.14 7.21
C LEU A 78 -21.63 -1.14 6.57
N ALA A 79 -21.93 -2.12 5.75
CA ALA A 79 -23.24 -2.30 5.12
C ALA A 79 -23.75 -3.72 5.36
N LEU A 80 -25.06 -3.91 5.26
CA LEU A 80 -25.62 -5.27 5.23
C LEU A 80 -25.08 -6.02 3.99
N GLY A 81 -24.81 -7.31 4.17
CA GLY A 81 -24.40 -8.23 3.13
C GLY A 81 -25.58 -8.80 2.37
N ASP A 82 -25.32 -9.88 1.62
CA ASP A 82 -26.33 -10.58 0.82
C ASP A 82 -26.98 -11.75 1.57
N GLY A 83 -26.35 -12.26 2.63
CA GLY A 83 -26.92 -13.26 3.54
C GLY A 83 -27.77 -12.62 4.64
N ASP A 84 -28.74 -13.38 5.16
CA ASP A 84 -29.55 -12.95 6.30
C ASP A 84 -28.64 -12.71 7.52
N GLY A 85 -28.54 -11.45 7.95
CA GLY A 85 -27.73 -11.05 9.10
C GLY A 85 -26.25 -10.78 8.80
N ASP A 86 -25.81 -10.88 7.54
CA ASP A 86 -24.42 -10.57 7.19
C ASP A 86 -24.17 -9.06 7.26
N HIS A 87 -23.03 -8.67 7.81
CA HIS A 87 -22.48 -7.32 7.78
C HIS A 87 -21.14 -7.33 7.05
N VAL A 88 -20.93 -6.42 6.10
CA VAL A 88 -19.73 -6.38 5.25
C VAL A 88 -19.08 -5.01 5.33
N LEU A 89 -17.78 -4.99 5.62
CA LEU A 89 -16.96 -3.78 5.59
C LEU A 89 -16.51 -3.53 4.14
N TRP A 90 -16.74 -2.29 3.69
CA TRP A 90 -16.38 -1.80 2.37
C TRP A 90 -15.42 -0.64 2.48
N HIS A 91 -14.34 -0.69 1.70
CA HIS A 91 -13.49 0.45 1.44
C HIS A 91 -13.88 1.05 0.09
N ILE A 92 -14.24 2.32 0.07
CA ILE A 92 -14.50 3.14 -1.10
C ILE A 92 -13.27 4.03 -1.28
N VAL A 93 -12.52 3.84 -2.35
CA VAL A 93 -11.27 4.55 -2.61
C VAL A 93 -11.25 5.04 -4.06
N PRO A 94 -10.54 6.12 -4.40
CA PRO A 94 -10.34 6.51 -5.80
C PRO A 94 -9.69 5.39 -6.62
N ASP A 95 -10.10 5.26 -7.88
CA ASP A 95 -9.49 4.34 -8.85
C ASP A 95 -8.22 4.97 -9.45
N LEU A 96 -7.13 4.86 -8.69
CA LEU A 96 -5.84 5.39 -9.10
C LEU A 96 -5.00 4.34 -9.83
N PRO A 97 -4.22 4.73 -10.85
CA PRO A 97 -3.29 3.83 -11.51
C PRO A 97 -2.16 3.46 -10.54
N ALA A 98 -2.02 2.17 -10.25
CA ALA A 98 -0.95 1.69 -9.39
C ALA A 98 0.45 1.90 -10.01
N LEU A 99 1.43 2.35 -9.22
CA LEU A 99 2.79 2.67 -9.67
C LEU A 99 3.46 1.50 -10.39
N GLY A 100 3.27 0.27 -9.92
CA GLY A 100 3.80 -0.93 -10.57
C GLY A 100 3.20 -1.17 -11.97
N ALA A 101 1.94 -0.78 -12.19
CA ALA A 101 1.30 -0.89 -13.49
C ALA A 101 1.77 0.22 -14.44
N GLU A 102 2.03 1.42 -13.92
CA GLU A 102 2.67 2.50 -14.68
C GLU A 102 4.11 2.14 -15.06
N LEU A 103 4.93 1.69 -14.11
CA LEU A 103 6.31 1.30 -14.34
C LEU A 103 6.46 0.20 -15.40
N ARG A 104 5.53 -0.75 -15.44
CA ARG A 104 5.50 -1.78 -16.49
C ARG A 104 5.22 -1.24 -17.88
N ARG A 105 4.38 -0.21 -18.00
CA ARG A 105 3.98 0.39 -19.28
C ARG A 105 4.91 1.53 -19.71
N ALA A 106 5.69 2.07 -18.78
CA ALA A 106 6.55 3.20 -19.02
C ALA A 106 7.63 2.86 -20.07
N PRO A 107 7.81 3.71 -21.11
CA PRO A 107 8.93 3.58 -22.04
C PRO A 107 10.27 3.78 -21.30
N GLY A 108 11.35 3.29 -21.89
CA GLY A 108 12.69 3.27 -21.26
C GLY A 108 13.15 4.63 -20.72
N ALA A 109 12.85 5.72 -21.43
CA ALA A 109 13.22 7.08 -21.03
C ALA A 109 12.44 7.60 -19.82
N GLU A 110 11.20 7.15 -19.60
CA GLU A 110 10.35 7.59 -18.47
C GLU A 110 10.54 6.71 -17.23
N ARG A 111 11.08 5.50 -17.40
CA ARG A 111 11.27 4.51 -16.34
C ARG A 111 11.99 5.05 -15.10
N PRO A 112 13.09 5.84 -15.20
CA PRO A 112 13.76 6.39 -14.03
C PRO A 112 12.82 7.26 -13.17
N ARG A 113 11.95 8.06 -13.78
CA ARG A 113 10.98 8.90 -13.05
C ARG A 113 9.98 8.05 -12.27
N HIS A 114 9.49 6.95 -12.84
CA HIS A 114 8.59 6.04 -12.13
C HIS A 114 9.28 5.29 -10.99
N LEU A 115 10.56 4.93 -11.16
CA LEU A 115 11.36 4.33 -10.08
C LEU A 115 11.54 5.31 -8.90
N VAL A 116 11.79 6.59 -9.17
CA VAL A 116 11.88 7.62 -8.12
C VAL A 116 10.56 7.74 -7.35
N ARG A 117 9.42 7.85 -8.04
CA ARG A 117 8.09 7.91 -7.39
C ARG A 117 7.84 6.71 -6.49
N LEU A 118 8.17 5.51 -6.97
CA LEU A 118 8.03 4.28 -6.19
C LEU A 118 9.00 4.21 -5.00
N ALA A 119 10.25 4.64 -5.17
CA ALA A 119 11.22 4.72 -4.09
C ALA A 119 10.76 5.69 -3.00
N SER A 120 10.19 6.84 -3.38
CA SER A 120 9.58 7.79 -2.44
C SER A 120 8.39 7.19 -1.71
N ALA A 121 7.54 6.41 -2.39
CA ALA A 121 6.43 5.71 -1.76
C ALA A 121 6.90 4.67 -0.73
N TYR A 122 7.92 3.87 -1.07
CA TYR A 122 8.52 2.91 -0.15
C TYR A 122 9.17 3.60 1.05
N ALA A 123 9.88 4.71 0.83
CA ALA A 123 10.51 5.48 1.89
C ALA A 123 9.46 6.06 2.87
N ALA A 124 8.34 6.57 2.35
CA ALA A 124 7.23 7.05 3.17
C ALA A 124 6.58 5.92 3.98
N ALA A 125 6.41 4.74 3.39
CA ALA A 125 5.89 3.56 4.07
C ALA A 125 6.81 3.07 5.19
N LEU A 126 8.12 3.00 4.93
CA LEU A 126 9.13 2.65 5.95
C LEU A 126 9.13 3.67 7.10
N ARG A 127 9.04 4.96 6.80
CA ARG A 127 8.95 6.01 7.82
C ARG A 127 7.72 5.84 8.70
N LEU A 128 6.57 5.51 8.10
CA LEU A 128 5.35 5.26 8.84
C LEU A 128 5.48 4.03 9.74
N ALA A 129 6.07 2.95 9.23
CA ALA A 129 6.35 1.74 10.00
C ALA A 129 7.28 2.03 11.18
N ALA A 130 8.33 2.82 10.97
CA ALA A 130 9.31 3.17 12.01
C ALA A 130 8.71 4.02 13.14
N ARG A 131 7.91 5.04 12.79
CA ARG A 131 7.44 6.06 13.73
C ARG A 131 6.13 5.70 14.39
N GLU A 132 5.21 5.14 13.61
CA GLU A 132 3.88 4.83 14.09
C GLU A 132 3.76 3.35 14.44
N GLY A 133 4.66 2.46 14.00
CA GLY A 133 4.48 1.02 14.14
C GLY A 133 3.35 0.49 13.26
N LEU A 134 3.10 1.13 12.12
CA LEU A 134 2.11 0.69 11.13
C LEU A 134 2.81 0.12 9.89
N GLY A 135 2.77 -1.20 9.75
CA GLY A 135 3.34 -1.92 8.61
C GLY A 135 2.48 -1.81 7.36
N LEU A 136 3.13 -1.50 6.24
CA LEU A 136 2.56 -1.48 4.90
C LEU A 136 3.28 -2.48 4.01
N GLU A 137 2.57 -3.07 3.06
CA GLU A 137 3.16 -3.94 2.05
C GLU A 137 4.04 -3.13 1.09
N LEU A 138 5.33 -3.49 0.98
CA LEU A 138 6.25 -2.90 0.00
C LEU A 138 6.14 -3.63 -1.35
N ASP A 139 4.97 -3.50 -2.00
CA ASP A 139 4.71 -3.94 -3.36
C ASP A 139 4.37 -2.75 -4.26
N ALA A 140 4.88 -2.72 -5.48
CA ALA A 140 4.66 -1.61 -6.41
C ALA A 140 3.18 -1.41 -6.79
N HIS A 141 2.35 -2.43 -6.65
CA HIS A 141 0.90 -2.35 -6.84
C HIS A 141 0.13 -1.82 -5.65
N ALA A 142 0.75 -1.80 -4.47
CA ALA A 142 0.16 -1.26 -3.26
C ALA A 142 0.28 0.26 -3.18
N PHE A 143 0.84 0.94 -4.19
CA PHE A 143 1.01 2.39 -4.20
C PHE A 143 0.49 3.03 -5.49
N ALA A 144 0.05 4.28 -5.38
CA ALA A 144 -0.28 5.18 -6.48
C ALA A 144 0.19 6.60 -6.14
N GLU A 145 -0.16 7.56 -7.00
CA GLU A 145 0.16 8.97 -6.82
C GLU A 145 -1.10 9.84 -6.85
N GLN A 146 -1.21 10.73 -5.87
CA GLN A 146 -2.23 11.76 -5.76
C GLN A 146 -1.66 12.90 -4.91
N ASP A 147 -1.09 13.93 -5.55
CA ASP A 147 -0.36 15.03 -4.89
C ASP A 147 0.79 14.56 -3.96
N GLY A 148 1.29 13.35 -4.21
CA GLY A 148 2.23 12.60 -3.38
C GLY A 148 1.94 11.10 -3.44
N PRO A 149 2.79 10.25 -2.84
CA PRO A 149 2.53 8.82 -2.78
C PRO A 149 1.32 8.52 -1.89
N VAL A 150 0.47 7.60 -2.34
CA VAL A 150 -0.66 7.08 -1.56
C VAL A 150 -0.67 5.55 -1.56
N TYR A 151 -1.19 4.95 -0.49
CA TYR A 151 -1.25 3.52 -0.29
C TYR A 151 -2.59 2.95 -0.76
N LEU A 152 -2.53 2.06 -1.73
CA LEU A 152 -3.62 1.26 -2.27
C LEU A 152 -3.62 -0.18 -1.74
N GLY A 153 -2.70 -0.58 -0.85
CA GLY A 153 -2.79 -1.90 -0.23
C GLY A 153 -4.00 -2.00 0.71
N ASP A 154 -4.37 -3.23 1.08
CA ASP A 154 -5.40 -3.49 2.10
C ASP A 154 -4.84 -4.16 3.37
N ARG A 155 -3.52 -4.39 3.41
CA ARG A 155 -2.84 -4.93 4.57
C ARG A 155 -2.31 -3.77 5.40
N LEU A 156 -3.01 -3.47 6.50
CA LEU A 156 -2.59 -2.56 7.54
C LEU A 156 -2.39 -3.36 8.83
N GLY A 157 -1.15 -3.48 9.28
CA GLY A 157 -0.83 -4.34 10.41
C GLY A 157 0.47 -3.96 11.10
N GLU A 158 1.09 -4.95 11.71
CA GLU A 158 2.42 -4.81 12.29
C GLU A 158 3.47 -4.65 11.18
N PRO A 159 4.56 -3.91 11.42
CA PRO A 159 5.68 -3.84 10.50
C PRO A 159 6.21 -5.23 10.14
N GLU A 160 6.50 -5.44 8.85
CA GLU A 160 7.21 -6.62 8.39
C GLU A 160 8.61 -6.69 9.04
N PRO A 161 9.14 -7.89 9.32
CA PRO A 161 10.46 -8.03 9.90
C PRO A 161 11.55 -7.52 8.94
N ALA A 162 12.65 -7.01 9.48
CA ALA A 162 13.74 -6.40 8.70
C ALA A 162 14.19 -7.21 7.47
N PRO A 163 14.38 -8.55 7.53
CA PRO A 163 14.76 -9.33 6.36
C PRO A 163 13.72 -9.29 5.22
N ALA A 164 12.43 -9.22 5.54
CA ALA A 164 11.37 -9.11 4.53
C ALA A 164 11.37 -7.72 3.88
N LEU A 165 11.57 -6.66 4.68
CA LEU A 165 11.72 -5.29 4.16
C LEU A 165 12.94 -5.15 3.25
N LEU A 166 14.09 -5.72 3.64
CA LEU A 166 15.29 -5.73 2.80
C LEU A 166 15.08 -6.53 1.52
N SER A 167 14.44 -7.69 1.60
CA SER A 167 14.10 -8.48 0.42
C SER A 167 13.21 -7.70 -0.55
N ALA A 168 12.23 -6.94 -0.04
CA ALA A 168 11.38 -6.08 -0.86
C ALA A 168 12.16 -4.92 -1.50
N LEU A 169 13.08 -4.29 -0.77
CA LEU A 169 13.94 -3.22 -1.28
C LEU A 169 14.98 -3.71 -2.29
N LEU A 170 15.46 -4.94 -2.16
CA LEU A 170 16.47 -5.53 -3.05
C LEU A 170 15.85 -6.27 -4.24
N ARG A 171 14.53 -6.52 -4.21
CA ARG A 171 13.83 -7.20 -5.30
C ARG A 171 14.02 -6.40 -6.59
N PRO A 172 14.59 -7.00 -7.65
CA PRO A 172 14.79 -6.29 -8.91
C PRO A 172 13.45 -5.84 -9.47
N LEU A 173 13.25 -4.52 -9.51
CA LEU A 173 12.08 -3.96 -10.16
C LEU A 173 12.38 -3.80 -11.64
N ALA A 174 11.65 -4.59 -12.44
CA ALA A 174 11.51 -4.36 -13.86
C ALA A 174 12.86 -4.39 -14.63
N GLY A 175 13.79 -5.24 -14.17
CA GLY A 175 15.04 -5.60 -14.88
C GLY A 175 16.22 -4.64 -14.72
N SER A 176 16.17 -3.61 -13.86
CA SER A 176 17.31 -2.70 -13.65
C SER A 176 17.60 -2.44 -12.17
N SER A 177 18.42 -3.30 -11.57
CA SER A 177 18.83 -3.19 -10.17
C SER A 177 19.61 -1.91 -9.87
N SER A 178 20.41 -1.40 -10.83
CA SER A 178 21.18 -0.17 -10.62
C SER A 178 20.29 1.07 -10.55
N ALA A 179 19.40 1.26 -11.53
CA ALA A 179 18.51 2.43 -11.55
C ALA A 179 17.55 2.46 -10.36
N TRP A 180 17.16 1.28 -9.88
CA TRP A 180 16.38 1.17 -8.66
C TRP A 180 17.17 1.59 -7.41
N LEU A 181 18.42 1.14 -7.28
CA LEU A 181 19.30 1.57 -6.19
C LEU A 181 19.60 3.08 -6.27
N ASP A 182 19.75 3.65 -7.47
CA ASP A 182 19.91 5.10 -7.67
C ASP A 182 18.68 5.87 -7.17
N ALA A 183 17.46 5.34 -7.37
CA ALA A 183 16.23 5.94 -6.88
C ALA A 183 16.11 5.83 -5.36
N LEU A 184 16.46 4.68 -4.77
CA LEU A 184 16.50 4.49 -3.32
C LEU A 184 17.54 5.40 -2.65
N GLU A 185 18.68 5.62 -3.29
CA GLU A 185 19.76 6.50 -2.82
C GLU A 185 19.31 7.95 -2.65
N GLN A 186 18.33 8.38 -3.44
CA GLN A 186 17.71 9.70 -3.33
C GLN A 186 16.57 9.69 -2.30
N ALA A 187 15.71 8.68 -2.32
CA ALA A 187 14.48 8.66 -1.53
C ALA A 187 14.70 8.35 -0.04
N LEU A 188 15.53 7.35 0.29
CA LEU A 188 15.68 6.88 1.68
C LEU A 188 16.32 7.95 2.57
N PRO A 189 17.45 8.58 2.23
CA PRO A 189 18.06 9.60 3.09
C PRO A 189 17.23 10.88 3.22
N ALA A 190 16.36 11.16 2.25
CA ALA A 190 15.46 12.31 2.30
C ALA A 190 14.25 12.09 3.24
N ALA A 191 13.88 10.84 3.49
CA ALA A 191 12.67 10.50 4.26
C ALA A 191 12.96 9.89 5.63
N LEU A 192 14.04 9.12 5.77
CA LEU A 192 14.38 8.34 6.96
C LEU A 192 15.54 8.98 7.72
N THR A 193 15.51 8.85 9.04
CA THR A 193 16.63 9.16 9.94
C THR A 193 17.35 7.88 10.36
N ARG A 194 18.52 7.97 10.99
CA ARG A 194 19.19 6.82 11.64
C ARG A 194 18.31 6.15 12.68
N ALA A 195 17.51 6.93 13.42
CA ALA A 195 16.57 6.38 14.39
C ALA A 195 15.48 5.54 13.69
N ASP A 196 14.97 6.01 12.55
CA ASP A 196 13.98 5.27 11.75
C ASP A 196 14.59 3.93 11.23
N VAL A 197 15.81 3.97 10.70
CA VAL A 197 16.54 2.77 10.22
C VAL A 197 16.76 1.75 11.34
N ALA A 198 17.17 2.22 12.52
CA ALA A 198 17.40 1.36 13.69
C ALA A 198 16.10 0.78 14.26
N ALA A 199 15.02 1.56 14.28
CA ALA A 199 13.69 1.09 14.72
C ALA A 199 13.16 -0.04 13.83
N LEU A 200 13.46 0.01 12.54
CA LEU A 200 13.13 -1.03 11.57
C LEU A 200 14.13 -2.21 11.58
N GLY A 201 15.25 -2.10 12.28
CA GLY A 201 16.31 -3.12 12.35
C GLY A 201 17.02 -3.41 11.03
N LEU A 202 16.97 -2.49 10.06
CA LEU A 202 17.52 -2.70 8.71
C LEU A 202 19.05 -2.75 8.68
N ASP A 203 19.69 -2.01 9.60
CA ASP A 203 21.14 -1.98 9.79
C ASP A 203 21.70 -3.34 10.22
N ARG A 204 21.05 -3.98 11.20
CA ARG A 204 21.45 -5.31 11.71
C ARG A 204 21.25 -6.40 10.67
N ALA A 205 20.15 -6.35 9.93
CA ALA A 205 19.83 -7.36 8.94
C ALA A 205 20.75 -7.33 7.69
N LEU A 206 21.49 -6.24 7.47
CA LEU A 206 22.50 -6.13 6.41
C LEU A 206 23.93 -6.51 6.85
N VAL A 207 24.16 -6.84 8.14
CA VAL A 207 25.50 -7.25 8.62
C VAL A 207 25.92 -8.61 8.03
N ASP A 208 24.95 -9.45 7.65
CA ASP A 208 25.17 -10.79 7.09
C ASP A 208 25.22 -10.81 5.55
N ALA A 209 25.14 -9.63 4.92
CA ALA A 209 24.82 -9.45 3.52
C ALA A 209 26.10 -9.15 2.70
N GLY A 210 26.59 -10.14 1.95
CA GLY A 210 27.87 -10.09 1.22
C GLY A 210 27.77 -9.71 -0.26
N ALA A 211 26.56 -9.53 -0.80
CA ALA A 211 26.37 -9.25 -2.23
C ALA A 211 26.47 -7.75 -2.56
N ALA A 212 26.92 -7.42 -3.78
CA ALA A 212 27.11 -6.02 -4.20
C ALA A 212 25.84 -5.12 -4.07
N PRO A 213 24.61 -5.59 -4.36
CA PRO A 213 23.40 -4.79 -4.13
C PRO A 213 23.13 -4.50 -2.65
N GLU A 214 23.44 -5.44 -1.77
CA GLU A 214 23.26 -5.33 -0.32
C GLU A 214 24.25 -4.33 0.27
N ALA A 215 25.52 -4.41 -0.15
CA ALA A 215 26.55 -3.44 0.23
C ALA A 215 26.18 -2.01 -0.21
N ARG A 216 25.60 -1.85 -1.40
CA ARG A 216 25.12 -0.56 -1.89
C ARG A 216 23.92 -0.06 -1.08
N LEU A 217 22.94 -0.91 -0.81
CA LEU A 217 21.79 -0.55 0.02
C LEU A 217 22.23 -0.14 1.43
N ARG A 218 23.21 -0.84 2.01
CA ARG A 218 23.82 -0.46 3.29
C ARG A 218 24.43 0.94 3.25
N ALA A 219 25.23 1.25 2.22
CA ALA A 219 25.81 2.58 2.05
C ALA A 219 24.74 3.69 1.91
N ILE A 220 23.60 3.38 1.28
CA ILE A 220 22.45 4.29 1.22
C ILE A 220 21.85 4.53 2.60
N LEU A 221 21.62 3.48 3.38
CA LEU A 221 21.05 3.57 4.73
C LEU A 221 21.99 4.27 5.72
N ASP A 222 23.31 4.14 5.52
CA ASP A 222 24.32 4.85 6.31
C ASP A 222 24.37 6.35 6.05
N ARG A 223 23.77 6.83 4.95
CA ARG A 223 23.59 8.25 4.66
C ARG A 223 22.31 8.87 5.22
N CYS A 224 21.42 8.08 5.81
CA CYS A 224 20.23 8.64 6.46
C CYS A 224 20.68 9.51 7.66
N PRO A 225 20.20 10.76 7.80
CA PRO A 225 20.65 11.70 8.83
C PRO A 225 20.27 11.32 10.27
#